data_AF-T2IWY5-F1
#
_entry.id   AF-T2IWY5-F1
#
_cell.length_a   1.000
_cell.length_b   1.000
_cell.length_c   1.000
_cell.angle_alpha   90.00
_cell.angle_beta   90.00
_cell.angle_gamma   90.00
#
_symmetry.space_group_name_H-M   'P 1'
#
loop_
_entity.id
_entity.type
_entity.pdbx_description
1 polymer ?
#
loop_
_entity_poly.entity_id
_entity_poly.type
_entity_poly.pdbx_seq_one_letter_code
_entity_poly.pdbx_strand_id
1 'polypeptide(L)'
;MTITVDTPRTFAEFTKLIDTEDYLNFFDISYDPSFINVNRLHILKQFSILIKQVDKAFPDLSESERLEKYKLAFQEAYELFKTSSPLETKLFKVFQDVPNNVVLLDDLAQEAETL
;
A
#
# COMPACT_ATOMS: atom_id res chain seq x y z
N MET A 1 -11.41 -19.14 -23.00
CA MET A 1 -11.54 -19.02 -21.53
C MET A 1 -10.15 -19.16 -20.93
N THR A 2 -9.50 -18.04 -20.64
CA THR A 2 -8.21 -18.04 -19.94
C THR A 2 -8.48 -18.34 -18.48
N ILE A 3 -8.11 -19.53 -18.04
CA ILE A 3 -8.00 -19.88 -16.63
C ILE A 3 -6.87 -19.04 -16.03
N THR A 4 -7.18 -17.85 -15.52
CA THR A 4 -6.30 -17.22 -14.55
C THR A 4 -6.38 -18.08 -13.31
N VAL A 5 -5.30 -18.80 -13.03
CA VAL A 5 -5.11 -19.58 -11.81
C VAL A 5 -5.04 -18.56 -10.67
N ASP A 6 -6.21 -18.15 -10.17
CA ASP A 6 -6.33 -17.38 -8.95
C ASP A 6 -5.98 -18.34 -7.82
N THR A 7 -4.69 -18.39 -7.48
CA THR A 7 -4.28 -18.96 -6.21
C THR A 7 -5.14 -18.27 -5.14
N PRO A 8 -5.96 -19.01 -4.36
CA PRO A 8 -6.87 -18.40 -3.40
C PRO A 8 -6.03 -17.74 -2.31
N ARG A 9 -5.70 -16.45 -2.51
CA ARG A 9 -5.02 -15.61 -1.56
C ARG A 9 -5.98 -15.42 -0.40
N THR A 10 -5.70 -16.03 0.74
CA THR A 10 -6.55 -15.92 1.93
C THR A 10 -6.00 -14.87 2.89
N PHE A 11 -6.90 -14.26 3.67
CA PHE A 11 -6.52 -13.27 4.67
C PHE A 11 -5.60 -13.87 5.75
N ALA A 12 -5.80 -15.16 6.05
CA ALA A 12 -4.96 -15.90 6.98
C ALA A 12 -3.49 -15.99 6.51
N GLU A 13 -3.24 -16.18 5.21
CA GLU A 13 -1.88 -16.19 4.67
C GLU A 13 -1.28 -14.78 4.69
N PHE A 14 -2.07 -13.76 4.33
CA PHE A 14 -1.65 -12.37 4.38
C PHE A 14 -1.20 -11.92 5.78
N THR A 15 -1.92 -12.31 6.83
CA THR A 15 -1.58 -11.92 8.22
C THR A 15 -0.33 -12.61 8.75
N LYS A 16 0.15 -13.68 8.11
CA LYS A 16 1.43 -14.34 8.44
C LYS A 16 2.63 -13.63 7.82
N LEU A 17 2.42 -12.79 6.81
CA LEU A 17 3.49 -12.07 6.13
C LEU A 17 4.03 -10.97 7.04
N ILE A 18 5.34 -10.84 7.11
CA ILE A 18 6.01 -9.86 7.96
C ILE A 18 6.93 -8.97 7.12
N ASP A 19 7.59 -9.59 6.14
CA ASP A 19 8.54 -8.93 5.27
C ASP A 19 7.86 -8.30 4.04
N THR A 20 8.39 -7.15 3.60
CA THR A 20 7.92 -6.45 2.40
C THR A 20 7.95 -7.34 1.16
N GLU A 21 8.98 -8.17 1.05
CA GLU A 21 9.15 -9.12 -0.06
C GLU A 21 8.05 -10.19 -0.06
N ASP A 22 7.67 -10.71 1.11
CA ASP A 22 6.55 -11.64 1.24
C ASP A 22 5.23 -11.02 0.77
N TYR A 23 4.95 -9.77 1.12
CA TYR A 23 3.77 -9.05 0.60
C TYR A 23 3.82 -8.88 -0.92
N LEU A 24 4.99 -8.52 -1.48
CA LEU A 24 5.15 -8.35 -2.93
C LEU A 24 4.94 -9.65 -3.69
N ASN A 25 5.54 -10.75 -3.22
CA ASN A 25 5.35 -12.08 -3.78
C ASN A 25 3.89 -12.54 -3.64
N PHE A 26 3.28 -12.29 -2.49
CA PHE A 26 1.87 -12.62 -2.25
C PHE A 26 0.94 -11.89 -3.23
N PHE A 27 1.17 -10.61 -3.48
CA PHE A 27 0.36 -9.81 -4.39
C PHE A 27 0.75 -9.94 -5.88
N ASP A 28 1.80 -10.72 -6.18
CA ASP A 28 2.40 -10.88 -7.50
C ASP A 28 2.81 -9.52 -8.12
N ILE A 29 3.46 -8.68 -7.31
CA ILE A 29 3.93 -7.36 -7.70
C ILE A 29 5.42 -7.44 -8.01
N SER A 30 5.82 -7.11 -9.24
CA SER A 30 7.23 -7.01 -9.61
C SER A 30 7.92 -5.87 -8.84
N TYR A 31 9.06 -6.19 -8.21
CA TYR A 31 9.84 -5.25 -7.41
C TYR A 31 11.33 -5.34 -7.69
N ASP A 32 12.05 -4.25 -7.39
CA ASP A 32 13.50 -4.25 -7.37
C ASP A 32 14.00 -4.59 -5.95
N PRO A 33 14.77 -5.67 -5.77
CA PRO A 33 15.22 -6.09 -4.45
C PRO A 33 16.20 -5.10 -3.81
N SER A 34 16.97 -4.33 -4.59
CA SER A 34 17.87 -3.31 -4.03
C SER A 34 17.07 -2.15 -3.44
N PHE A 35 16.03 -1.71 -4.14
CA PHE A 35 15.10 -0.69 -3.65
C PHE A 35 14.34 -1.16 -2.40
N ILE A 36 13.83 -2.39 -2.39
CA ILE A 36 13.13 -2.94 -1.21
C ILE A 36 14.09 -3.11 -0.04
N ASN A 37 15.32 -3.60 -0.24
CA ASN A 37 16.26 -3.75 0.87
C ASN A 37 16.54 -2.42 1.59
N VAL A 38 16.59 -1.31 0.85
CA VAL A 38 16.77 0.04 1.41
C VAL A 38 15.47 0.59 2.03
N ASN A 39 14.32 0.40 1.38
CA ASN A 39 13.06 1.06 1.74
C ASN A 39 12.06 0.17 2.51
N ARG A 40 12.36 -1.11 2.76
CA ARG A 40 11.43 -2.10 3.37
C ARG A 40 10.77 -1.60 4.64
N LEU A 41 11.56 -1.03 5.56
CA LEU A 41 11.05 -0.54 6.85
C LEU A 41 10.10 0.64 6.65
N HIS A 42 10.41 1.52 5.70
CA HIS A 42 9.58 2.68 5.38
C HIS A 42 8.29 2.27 4.67
N ILE A 43 8.37 1.34 3.72
CA ILE A 43 7.21 0.76 3.03
C ILE A 43 6.29 0.07 4.03
N LEU A 44 6.81 -0.77 4.93
CA LEU A 44 6.00 -1.43 5.97
C LEU A 44 5.37 -0.43 6.93
N LYS A 45 6.09 0.63 7.30
CA LYS A 45 5.56 1.70 8.16
C LYS A 45 4.39 2.43 7.47
N GLN A 46 4.55 2.84 6.22
CA GLN A 46 3.47 3.48 5.45
C GLN A 46 2.30 2.53 5.22
N PHE A 47 2.59 1.29 4.85
CA PHE A 47 1.58 0.26 4.66
C PHE A 47 0.73 0.04 5.91
N SER A 48 1.36 -0.01 7.09
CA SER A 48 0.65 -0.13 8.38
C SER A 48 -0.30 1.04 8.65
N ILE A 49 0.04 2.25 8.18
CA ILE A 49 -0.82 3.44 8.31
C ILE A 49 -2.00 3.31 7.33
N LEU A 50 -1.75 2.93 6.07
CA LEU A 50 -2.78 2.76 5.06
C LEU A 50 -3.76 1.63 5.41
N ILE A 51 -3.29 0.50 5.93
CA ILE A 51 -4.16 -0.58 6.43
C ILE A 51 -5.15 -0.05 7.47
N LYS A 52 -4.67 0.73 8.45
CA LYS A 52 -5.53 1.31 9.49
C LYS A 52 -6.56 2.27 8.91
N GLN A 53 -6.20 3.02 7.88
CA GLN A 53 -7.13 3.91 7.17
C GLN A 53 -8.18 3.12 6.40
N VAL A 54 -7.78 2.08 5.69
CA VAL A 54 -8.69 1.16 4.99
C VAL A 54 -9.67 0.52 5.97
N ASP A 55 -9.18 -0.01 7.08
CA ASP A 55 -9.98 -0.67 8.11
C ASP A 55 -11.01 0.28 8.73
N LYS A 56 -10.60 1.53 8.98
CA LYS A 56 -11.48 2.58 9.50
C LYS A 56 -12.51 3.06 8.47
N ALA A 57 -12.13 3.17 7.20
CA ALA A 57 -13.00 3.62 6.12
C ALA A 57 -14.00 2.54 5.69
N PHE A 58 -13.58 1.28 5.75
CA PHE A 58 -14.35 0.13 5.28
C PHE A 58 -14.33 -1.02 6.30
N PRO A 59 -15.05 -0.89 7.44
CA PRO A 59 -15.06 -1.91 8.49
C PRO A 59 -15.87 -3.17 8.12
N ASP A 60 -16.84 -3.05 7.21
CA ASP A 60 -17.78 -4.13 6.81
C ASP A 60 -17.37 -4.81 5.48
N LEU A 61 -16.07 -4.91 5.20
CA LEU A 61 -15.59 -5.62 4.00
C LEU A 61 -15.51 -7.13 4.23
N SER A 62 -15.88 -7.89 3.20
CA SER A 62 -15.54 -9.32 3.13
C SER A 62 -14.03 -9.52 2.99
N GLU A 63 -13.52 -10.68 3.37
CA GLU A 63 -12.08 -10.98 3.36
C GLU A 63 -11.42 -10.71 1.99
N SER A 64 -12.10 -11.07 0.89
CA SER A 64 -11.63 -10.82 -0.47
C SER A 64 -11.51 -9.33 -0.79
N GLU A 65 -12.54 -8.56 -0.48
CA GLU A 65 -12.55 -7.10 -0.69
C GLU A 65 -11.47 -6.41 0.17
N ARG A 66 -11.31 -6.87 1.41
CA ARG A 66 -10.28 -6.35 2.33
C ARG A 66 -8.88 -6.61 1.79
N LEU A 67 -8.63 -7.80 1.25
CA LEU A 67 -7.35 -8.13 0.60
C LEU A 67 -7.09 -7.25 -0.62
N GLU A 68 -8.11 -6.98 -1.45
CA GLU A 68 -7.97 -6.07 -2.58
C GLU A 68 -7.61 -4.65 -2.12
N LYS A 69 -8.28 -4.13 -1.08
CA LYS A 69 -7.93 -2.82 -0.52
C LYS A 69 -6.53 -2.80 0.08
N TYR A 70 -6.10 -3.88 0.73
CA TYR A 70 -4.74 -3.98 1.27
C TYR A 70 -3.69 -4.06 0.17
N LYS A 71 -3.98 -4.77 -0.93
CA LYS A 71 -3.10 -4.75 -2.12
C LYS A 71 -2.91 -3.32 -2.64
N LEU A 72 -4.00 -2.56 -2.78
CA LEU A 72 -3.95 -1.18 -3.26
C LEU A 72 -3.18 -0.28 -2.30
N ALA A 73 -3.42 -0.40 -0.99
CA ALA A 73 -2.66 0.31 0.04
C ALA A 73 -1.16 -0.01 -0.02
N PHE A 74 -0.79 -1.27 -0.23
CA PHE A 74 0.61 -1.67 -0.33
C PHE A 74 1.28 -1.09 -1.58
N GLN A 75 0.58 -1.14 -2.72
CA GLN A 75 1.05 -0.53 -3.97
C GLN A 75 1.25 0.98 -3.81
N GLU A 76 0.33 1.67 -3.16
CA GLU A 76 0.44 3.11 -2.87
C GLU A 76 1.66 3.43 -2.00
N ALA A 77 1.87 2.68 -0.92
CA ALA A 77 3.07 2.83 -0.11
C ALA A 77 4.35 2.62 -0.95
N TYR A 78 4.39 1.57 -1.76
CA TYR A 78 5.53 1.27 -2.62
C TYR A 78 5.80 2.37 -3.66
N GLU A 79 4.76 2.82 -4.36
CA GLU A 79 4.86 3.87 -5.37
C GLU A 79 5.28 5.20 -4.75
N LEU A 80 4.76 5.57 -3.57
CA LEU A 80 5.15 6.81 -2.88
C LEU A 80 6.66 6.91 -2.64
N PHE A 81 7.31 5.80 -2.27
CA PHE A 81 8.78 5.78 -2.13
C PHE A 81 9.50 5.77 -3.47
N LYS A 82 8.94 5.10 -4.48
CA LYS A 82 9.50 5.06 -5.83
C LYS A 82 9.42 6.42 -6.52
N THR A 83 8.38 7.19 -6.25
CA THR A 83 8.08 8.50 -6.82
C THR A 83 8.40 9.64 -5.85
N SER A 84 9.54 9.60 -5.13
CA SER A 84 10.04 10.76 -4.36
C SER A 84 10.46 11.92 -5.28
N SER A 85 9.47 12.46 -6.01
CA SER A 85 9.41 13.70 -6.78
C SER A 85 7.97 14.20 -6.60
N PRO A 86 7.75 15.30 -5.86
CA PRO A 86 6.48 15.61 -5.19
C PRO A 86 5.30 16.07 -6.07
N LEU A 87 5.26 15.79 -7.38
CA LEU A 87 4.35 16.54 -8.26
C LEU A 87 3.48 15.76 -9.26
N GLU A 88 3.76 14.51 -9.62
CA GLU A 88 3.02 13.91 -10.74
C GLU A 88 2.69 12.45 -10.54
N THR A 89 1.72 12.15 -9.69
CA THR A 89 0.80 11.06 -10.02
C THR A 89 -0.52 11.26 -9.32
N LYS A 90 -1.59 11.26 -10.12
CA LYS A 90 -3.00 11.27 -9.71
C LYS A 90 -3.36 9.99 -8.95
N LEU A 91 -2.71 9.72 -7.82
CA LEU A 91 -2.90 8.53 -7.00
C LEU A 91 -4.17 8.59 -6.12
N PHE A 92 -5.06 9.56 -6.38
CA PHE A 92 -6.20 9.90 -5.53
C PHE A 92 -7.53 9.24 -5.90
N LYS A 93 -7.54 8.15 -6.68
CA LYS A 93 -8.82 7.57 -7.13
C LYS A 93 -9.32 6.38 -6.31
N VAL A 94 -8.46 5.73 -5.52
CA VAL A 94 -8.87 4.55 -4.73
C VAL A 94 -9.54 4.93 -3.40
N PHE A 95 -9.28 6.13 -2.87
CA PHE A 95 -9.84 6.62 -1.61
C PHE A 95 -10.90 7.74 -1.76
N GLN A 96 -11.31 8.11 -2.98
CA GLN A 96 -12.23 9.25 -3.17
C GLN A 96 -13.71 8.95 -2.90
N ASP A 97 -14.06 7.69 -2.61
CA ASP A 97 -15.43 7.26 -2.28
C ASP A 97 -15.65 7.12 -0.76
N VAL A 98 -14.89 7.85 0.05
CA VAL A 98 -15.16 7.99 1.49
C VAL A 98 -15.86 9.34 1.68
N PRO A 99 -17.06 9.42 2.29
CA PRO A 99 -17.73 10.69 2.52
C PRO A 99 -16.86 11.60 3.37
N ASN A 100 -16.34 12.65 2.71
CA ASN A 100 -15.86 13.93 3.21
C ASN A 100 -15.71 14.02 4.74
N ASN A 101 -14.49 13.82 5.27
CA ASN A 101 -13.91 14.48 6.46
C ASN A 101 -12.72 13.69 7.05
N VAL A 102 -11.63 13.48 6.30
CA VAL A 102 -10.37 13.04 6.90
C VAL A 102 -9.26 14.04 6.60
N VAL A 103 -8.79 14.63 7.69
CA VAL A 103 -7.74 15.64 7.79
C VAL A 103 -6.45 15.10 7.18
N LEU A 104 -5.95 15.78 6.15
CA LEU A 104 -4.59 15.62 5.66
C LEU A 104 -3.66 16.04 6.81
N LEU A 105 -2.96 15.07 7.39
CA LEU A 105 -1.87 15.33 8.31
C LEU A 105 -0.68 15.86 7.51
N ASP A 106 -0.76 17.15 7.21
CA ASP A 106 0.37 18.00 6.89
C ASP A 106 1.15 18.19 8.20
N ASP A 107 2.16 17.35 8.44
CA ASP A 107 3.38 17.74 9.17
C ASP A 107 4.40 16.59 9.15
N LEU A 108 5.68 16.97 9.06
CA LEU A 108 6.90 16.15 9.24
C LEU A 108 7.42 15.36 8.02
N ALA A 109 8.27 15.99 7.21
CA ALA A 109 9.70 16.09 7.56
C ALA A 109 10.55 16.67 6.41
N GLN A 110 11.06 17.87 6.68
CA GLN A 110 12.45 18.29 6.50
C GLN A 110 13.06 18.35 5.09
N GLU A 111 13.11 19.58 4.58
CA GLU A 111 14.36 20.29 4.27
C GLU A 111 15.52 19.43 3.76
N ALA A 112 15.56 19.23 2.45
CA ALA A 112 16.80 19.08 1.69
C ALA A 112 16.51 19.49 0.25
N GLU A 113 16.91 20.69 -0.15
CA GLU A 113 18.09 20.82 -1.01
C GLU A 113 18.43 22.30 -1.23
N THR A 114 19.73 22.52 -1.27
CA THR A 114 20.45 23.78 -1.36
C THR A 114 20.56 24.24 -2.81
N LEU A 115 20.46 25.55 -3.06
CA LEU A 115 21.34 26.36 -3.93
C LEU A 115 20.81 27.79 -4.06
#